data_AF-A0AAW5TI63-F1
#
_entry.id   AF-A0AAW5TI63-F1
#
_cell.length_a   1.000
_cell.length_b   1.000
_cell.length_c   1.000
_cell.angle_alpha   90.00
_cell.angle_beta   90.00
_cell.angle_gamma   90.00
#
_symmetry.space_group_name_H-M   'P 1'
#
loop_
_entity.id
_entity.type
_entity.pdbx_description
1 polymer ?
#
loop_
_entity_poly.entity_id
_entity_poly.type
_entity_poly.pdbx_seq_one_letter_code
_entity_poly.pdbx_strand_id
1 'polypeptide(L)' 'MSQVVRGVISRSKKQPVELVDIVIPDPGPGEVVVDIIA' A
#
# COMPACT_ATOMS: atom_id res chain seq x y z
N MET A 1 9.20 -6.88 -9.03
CA MET A 1 8.95 -7.79 -7.90
C MET A 1 7.92 -7.14 -7.00
N SER A 2 6.85 -7.87 -6.66
CA SER A 2 5.88 -7.41 -5.67
C SER A 2 6.55 -7.23 -4.31
N GLN A 3 6.13 -6.20 -3.58
CA GLN A 3 6.71 -5.80 -2.30
C GLN A 3 5.67 -5.96 -1.19
N VAL A 4 6.09 -6.43 -0.01
CA VAL A 4 5.25 -6.44 1.19
C VAL A 4 5.68 -5.28 2.08
N VAL A 5 4.75 -4.38 2.39
CA VAL A 5 5.00 -3.21 3.25
C VAL A 5 3.90 -3.03 4.29
N ARG A 6 4.20 -2.33 5.39
CA ARG A 6 3.17 -1.93 6.36
C ARG A 6 2.37 -0.77 5.80
N GLY A 7 1.06 -0.95 5.67
CA GLY A 7 0.12 0.06 5.19
C GLY A 7 -1.01 0.30 6.18
N VAL A 8 -1.64 1.48 6.08
CA VAL A 8 -2.87 1.81 6.80
C VAL A 8 -4.03 1.67 5.83
N ILE A 9 -5.01 0.81 6.14
CA ILE A 9 -6.16 0.56 5.26
C ILE A 9 -7.49 0.76 6.01
N SER A 10 -8.52 1.19 5.27
CA SER A 10 -9.91 1.11 5.72
C SER A 10 -10.61 -0.01 4.97
N ARG A 11 -11.14 -1.01 5.69
CA ARG A 11 -11.80 -2.18 5.07
C ARG A 11 -13.14 -1.83 4.41
N SER A 12 -13.78 -0.75 4.82
CA SER A 12 -15.08 -0.31 4.32
C SER A 12 -15.33 1.15 4.65
N LYS A 13 -16.21 1.80 3.88
CA LYS A 13 -16.57 3.21 4.10
C LYS A 13 -17.04 3.43 5.55
N LYS A 14 -16.48 4.44 6.21
CA LYS A 14 -16.75 4.82 7.62
C LYS A 14 -16.34 3.78 8.68
N GLN A 15 -15.56 2.75 8.33
CA GLN A 15 -14.94 1.87 9.33
C GLN A 15 -13.59 2.44 9.81
N PRO A 16 -13.18 2.12 11.05
CA PRO A 16 -11.84 2.42 11.53
C PRO A 16 -10.76 1.87 10.60
N VAL A 17 -9.60 2.54 10.62
CA VAL A 17 -8.42 2.09 9.89
C VAL A 17 -7.57 1.13 10.73
N GLU A 18 -6.83 0.27 10.04
CA GLU A 18 -5.95 -0.72 10.67
C GLU A 18 -4.56 -0.67 10.01
N LEU A 19 -3.51 -0.92 10.81
CA LEU A 19 -2.14 -1.07 10.34
C LEU A 19 -1.87 -2.55 10.06
N VAL A 20 -1.65 -2.91 8.80
CA VAL A 20 -1.45 -4.29 8.37
C VAL A 20 -0.41 -4.37 7.25
N ASP A 21 0.14 -5.56 7.01
CA ASP A 21 0.99 -5.80 5.85
C ASP A 21 0.14 -5.87 4.57
N ILE A 22 0.59 -5.19 3.53
CA ILE A 22 -0.05 -5.13 2.21
C ILE A 22 0.96 -5.46 1.12
N VAL A 23 0.45 -6.03 0.02
CA VAL A 23 1.25 -6.32 -1.17
C VAL A 23 1.08 -5.18 -2.18
N ILE A 24 2.19 -4.53 -2.54
CA ILE A 24 2.24 -3.59 -3.66
C ILE A 24 2.52 -4.41 -4.94
N PRO A 25 1.66 -4.32 -5.97
CA PRO A 25 1.88 -4.98 -7.25
C PRO A 25 3.03 -4.33 -8.02
N ASP A 26 3.50 -5.03 -9.05
CA ASP A 26 4.52 -4.47 -9.95
C ASP A 26 3.99 -3.24 -10.70
N PRO A 27 4.79 -2.17 -10.84
CA PRO A 27 4.38 -0.97 -11.56
C PRO A 27 4.22 -1.26 -13.06
N GLY A 28 3.20 -0.65 -13.67
CA GLY A 28 2.97 -0.69 -15.11
C GLY A 28 3.92 0.21 -15.91
N PRO A 29 3.80 0.24 -17.25
CA PRO A 29 4.60 1.11 -18.09
C PRO A 29 4.40 2.60 -17.72
N GLY A 30 5.48 3.27 -17.34
CA GLY A 30 5.46 4.68 -16.93
C GLY A 30 5.08 4.92 -15.46
N GLU A 31 4.84 3.86 -14.68
CA GLU A 31 4.66 3.95 -13.23
C GLU A 31 5.98 3.71 -12.49
N VAL A 32 6.07 4.22 -11.26
CA VAL A 32 7.20 4.00 -10.37
C VAL A 32 6.70 3.67 -8.98
N VAL A 33 7.45 2.84 -8.26
CA VAL A 33 7.24 2.62 -6.83
C VAL A 33 8.02 3.68 -6.07
N VAL A 34 7.37 4.34 -5.11
CA VAL A 34 7.96 5.41 -4.31
C VAL A 34 7.95 4.99 -2.85
N ASP A 35 9.09 5.14 -2.18
CA ASP A 35 9.19 5.02 -0.73
C ASP A 35 8.71 6.32 -0.07
N ILE A 36 7.71 6.23 0.81
CA ILE A 36 7.09 7.39 1.45
C ILE A 36 7.87 7.71 2.73
N ILE A 37 8.63 8.81 2.69
CA ILE A 37 9.32 9.38 3.85
C ILE A 37 8.47 10.47 4.52
N ALA A 38 8.57 10.58 5.85
CA ALA A 38 7.92 11.60 6.66
C ALA A 38 8.96 12.48 7.37
#